data_AF-A0A2W5Q9M2-F1
#
_entry.id   AF-A0A2W5Q9M2-F1
#
_cell.length_a   1.000
_cell.length_b   1.000
_cell.length_c   1.000
_cell.angle_alpha   90.00
_cell.angle_beta   90.00
_cell.angle_gamma   90.00
#
_symmetry.space_group_name_H-M   'P 1'
#
loop_
_entity.id
_entity.type
_entity.pdbx_description
1 polymer ?
#
loop_
_entity_poly.entity_id
_entity_poly.type
_entity_poly.pdbx_seq_one_letter_code
_entity_poly.pdbx_strand_id
1 'polypeptide(L)'
;MHKFDEMYERLPYAGAAIRQHYQRYDQWLAKQAPEVMNSRREEAEMIFRRVGITFAVYGAKDEDGSGTERLIPFDLLPRIIPAHEW
;
A
#
# COMPACT_ATOMS: atom_id res chain seq x y z
N MET A 1 -8.80 11.93 2.46
CA MET A 1 -7.76 11.12 3.12
C MET A 1 -8.17 9.66 2.96
N HIS A 2 -7.35 8.84 2.29
CA HIS A 2 -7.63 7.41 2.19
C HIS A 2 -7.63 6.80 3.60
N LYS A 3 -8.63 5.98 3.93
CA LYS A 3 -8.66 5.21 5.17
C LYS A 3 -8.06 3.83 4.90
N PHE A 4 -7.30 3.32 5.86
CA PHE A 4 -6.58 2.05 5.75
C PHE A 4 -7.07 1.10 6.84
N ASP A 5 -7.56 -0.07 6.43
CA ASP A 5 -8.21 -1.05 7.29
C ASP A 5 -7.30 -1.51 8.43
N GLU A 6 -6.01 -1.63 8.16
CA GLU A 6 -4.98 -2.08 9.08
C GLU A 6 -4.83 -1.16 10.29
N MET A 7 -5.14 0.13 10.13
CA MET A 7 -4.98 1.13 11.18
C MET A 7 -6.08 1.04 12.25
N TYR A 8 -7.22 0.43 11.95
CA TYR A 8 -8.40 0.45 12.82
C TYR A 8 -8.58 -0.88 13.57
N GLU A 9 -9.08 -0.79 14.80
CA GLU A 9 -9.38 -1.96 15.64
C GLU A 9 -10.54 -2.80 15.09
N ARG A 10 -11.49 -2.15 14.41
CA ARG A 10 -12.69 -2.79 13.84
C ARG A 10 -13.15 -2.10 12.56
N LEU A 11 -13.83 -2.88 11.72
CA LEU A 11 -14.56 -2.40 10.55
C LEU A 11 -16.07 -2.62 10.77
N PRO A 12 -16.95 -1.71 10.31
CA PRO A 12 -16.66 -0.44 9.64
C PRO A 12 -16.05 0.60 10.59
N TYR A 13 -15.30 1.57 10.06
CA TYR A 13 -14.50 2.53 10.85
C TYR A 13 -15.29 3.43 11.82
N ALA A 14 -16.62 3.41 11.76
CA ALA A 14 -17.47 4.30 12.55
C ALA A 14 -17.28 4.03 14.05
N GLY A 15 -16.68 5.00 14.75
CA GLY A 15 -16.35 4.85 16.18
C GLY A 15 -15.30 3.78 16.46
N ALA A 16 -14.50 3.38 15.46
CA ALA A 16 -13.35 2.51 15.65
C ALA A 16 -12.13 3.36 16.03
N ALA A 17 -11.44 2.97 17.09
CA ALA A 17 -10.17 3.58 17.46
C ALA A 17 -9.06 3.11 16.52
N ILE A 18 -8.01 3.93 16.42
CA ILE A 18 -6.77 3.55 15.76
C ILE A 18 -6.01 2.62 16.70
N ARG A 19 -5.57 1.47 16.19
CA ARG A 19 -4.78 0.49 16.94
C ARG A 19 -3.57 1.18 17.56
N GLN A 20 -3.23 0.81 18.79
CA GLN A 20 -2.17 1.46 19.56
C GLN A 20 -0.84 1.58 18.79
N HIS A 21 -0.43 0.50 18.09
CA HIS A 21 0.81 0.47 17.32
C HIS A 21 0.80 1.38 16.08
N TYR A 22 -0.37 1.80 15.59
CA TYR A 22 -0.51 2.75 14.50
C TYR A 22 -0.62 4.21 14.94
N GLN A 23 -0.89 4.52 16.21
CA GLN A 23 -1.15 5.90 16.66
C GLN A 23 -0.01 6.87 16.34
N ARG A 24 1.24 6.46 16.55
CA ARG A 24 2.41 7.28 16.21
C ARG A 24 2.53 7.51 14.71
N TYR A 25 2.21 6.49 13.91
CA TYR A 25 2.25 6.57 12.46
C TYR A 25 1.12 7.47 11.92
N ASP A 26 -0.09 7.35 12.47
CA ASP A 26 -1.23 8.21 12.14
C ASP A 26 -0.92 9.70 12.37
N GLN A 27 -0.35 10.04 13.53
CA GLN A 27 0.07 11.41 13.82
C GLN A 27 1.16 11.93 12.86
N TRP A 28 2.05 11.05 12.41
CA TRP A 28 3.04 11.40 11.40
C TRP A 28 2.39 11.59 10.03
N LEU A 29 1.47 10.70 9.64
CA LEU A 29 0.76 10.72 8.37
C LEU A 29 -0.11 11.98 8.24
N ALA A 30 -0.81 12.37 9.31
CA ALA A 30 -1.64 13.58 9.36
C ALA A 30 -0.85 14.89 9.15
N LYS A 31 0.48 14.86 9.32
CA LYS A 31 1.37 16.02 9.11
C LYS A 31 1.94 16.07 7.69
N GLN A 32 1.73 15.04 6.86
CA GLN A 32 2.30 15.00 5.51
C GLN A 32 1.45 15.83 4.55
N ALA A 33 2.11 16.61 3.70
CA ALA A 33 1.45 17.30 2.60
C ALA A 33 1.00 16.27 1.54
N PRO A 34 -0.23 16.38 0.99
CA PRO A 34 -0.73 15.46 -0.03
C PRO A 34 0.21 15.32 -1.24
N GLU A 35 0.86 16.39 -1.63
CA GLU A 35 1.78 16.46 -2.76
C GLU A 35 3.03 15.59 -2.53
N VAL A 36 3.55 15.59 -1.30
CA VAL A 36 4.70 14.76 -0.91
C VAL A 36 4.33 13.28 -0.95
N MET A 37 3.12 12.93 -0.51
CA MET A 37 2.66 11.54 -0.54
C MET A 37 2.45 11.03 -1.96
N ASN A 38 1.96 11.89 -2.87
CA ASN A 38 1.81 11.54 -4.28
C ASN A 38 3.18 11.36 -4.96
N SER A 39 4.12 12.27 -4.73
CA SER A 39 5.48 12.16 -5.29
C SER A 39 6.19 10.89 -4.83
N ARG A 40 6.05 10.50 -3.56
CA ARG A 40 6.58 9.22 -3.05
C ARG A 40 5.96 7.99 -3.71
N ARG A 41 4.67 8.07 -4.08
CA ARG A 41 3.97 6.98 -4.77
C ARG A 41 4.55 6.79 -6.17
N GLU A 42 4.70 7.88 -6.91
CA GLU A 42 5.30 7.88 -8.25
C GLU A 42 6.74 7.38 -8.23
N GLU A 43 7.53 7.82 -7.24
CA GLU A 43 8.91 7.35 -7.05
C GLU A 43 8.96 5.85 -6.76
N ALA A 44 8.11 5.36 -5.86
CA ALA A 44 8.01 3.94 -5.58
C ALA A 44 7.64 3.15 -6.83
N GLU A 45 6.62 3.57 -7.58
CA GLU A 45 6.21 2.92 -8.84
C GLU A 45 7.35 2.86 -9.86
N MET A 46 8.13 3.94 -10.01
CA MET A 46 9.32 3.94 -10.87
C MET A 46 10.38 2.94 -10.41
N ILE A 47 10.61 2.83 -9.09
CA ILE A 47 11.54 1.84 -8.53
C ILE A 47 11.05 0.42 -8.81
N PHE A 48 9.76 0.12 -8.62
CA PHE A 48 9.19 -1.20 -8.92
C PHE A 48 9.35 -1.58 -10.40
N ARG A 49 9.11 -0.62 -11.32
CA ARG A 49 9.38 -0.81 -12.76
C ARG A 49 10.85 -1.10 -13.03
N ARG A 50 11.76 -0.40 -12.37
CA ARG A 50 13.21 -0.50 -12.62
C ARG A 50 13.83 -1.77 -12.05
N VAL A 51 13.35 -2.26 -10.90
CA VAL A 51 13.84 -3.48 -10.26
C VAL A 51 13.25 -4.74 -10.90
N GLY A 52 12.25 -4.60 -11.77
CA GLY A 52 11.62 -5.72 -12.46
C GLY A 52 10.73 -6.57 -11.54
N ILE A 53 10.15 -5.95 -10.50
CA ILE A 53 9.16 -6.60 -9.64
C ILE A 53 7.82 -6.58 -10.40
N THR A 54 7.69 -7.51 -11.33
CA THR A 54 6.48 -7.72 -12.14
C THR A 54 5.87 -9.08 -11.82
N PHE A 55 4.57 -9.20 -12.05
CA PHE A 55 3.91 -10.50 -12.01
C PHE A 55 3.33 -10.83 -13.39
N ALA A 56 3.45 -12.09 -13.77
CA ALA A 56 2.87 -12.60 -15.01
C ALA A 56 1.36 -12.76 -14.83
N VAL A 57 0.58 -12.04 -15.63
CA VAL A 57 -0.86 -12.25 -15.70
C VAL A 57 -1.15 -13.38 -16.69
N TYR A 58 -1.20 -14.62 -16.20
CA TYR A 58 -1.76 -15.74 -16.96
C TYR A 58 -3.28 -15.66 -16.87
N GLY A 59 -3.91 -14.94 -17.80
CA GLY A 59 -5.36 -14.74 -17.76
C GLY A 59 -5.98 -14.10 -18.99
N ALA A 60 -5.21 -13.37 -19.80
CA ALA A 60 -5.62 -13.06 -21.18
C ALA A 60 -5.09 -14.14 -22.13
N LYS A 61 -5.55 -15.37 -21.92
CA LYS A 61 -5.73 -16.32 -23.03
C LYS A 61 -6.74 -15.67 -23.98
N ASP A 62 -6.57 -15.47 -25.27
CA ASP A 62 -5.57 -15.80 -26.27
C ASP A 62 -5.67 -14.66 -27.32
N GLU A 63 -4.60 -14.11 -27.89
CA GLU A 63 -4.31 -14.36 -29.32
C GLU A 63 -2.85 -14.04 -29.71
N ASP A 64 -2.07 -13.32 -28.89
CA ASP A 64 -0.75 -12.78 -29.31
C ASP A 64 0.47 -13.23 -28.49
N GLY A 65 0.34 -14.23 -27.61
CA GLY A 65 1.50 -14.91 -26.99
C GLY A 65 2.41 -14.04 -26.11
N SER A 66 2.08 -12.77 -25.85
CA SER A 66 2.83 -11.90 -24.95
C SER A 66 2.17 -11.89 -23.58
N GLY A 67 2.79 -12.57 -22.61
CA GLY A 67 2.41 -12.42 -21.21
C GLY A 67 2.48 -10.94 -20.85
N THR A 68 1.34 -10.32 -20.56
CA THR A 68 1.32 -8.90 -20.18
C THR A 68 1.87 -8.81 -18.76
N GLU A 69 3.14 -8.43 -18.64
CA GLU A 69 3.74 -8.13 -17.34
C GLU A 69 3.00 -6.94 -16.72
N ARG A 70 2.54 -7.11 -15.48
CA ARG A 70 1.95 -6.02 -14.69
C ARG A 70 2.77 -5.76 -13.45
N LEU A 71 2.80 -4.51 -13.01
CA LEU A 71 3.38 -4.12 -11.74
C LEU A 71 2.56 -4.65 -10.60
N ILE A 72 3.23 -5.29 -9.63
CA ILE A 72 2.59 -5.70 -8.38
C ILE A 72 1.98 -4.46 -7.70
N PRO A 73 0.72 -4.52 -7.24
CA PRO A 73 0.14 -3.43 -6.45
C PRO A 73 1.00 -3.19 -5.21
N PHE A 74 1.42 -1.94 -5.00
CA PHE A 74 2.22 -1.54 -3.86
C PHE A 74 1.51 -0.46 -3.06
N ASP A 75 1.54 -0.59 -1.73
CA ASP A 75 1.08 0.46 -0.80
C ASP A 75 2.29 1.10 -0.12
N LEU A 76 2.27 2.43 -0.01
CA LEU A 76 3.25 3.20 0.73
C LEU A 76 3.11 3.01 2.25
N LEU A 77 1.93 2.62 2.72
CA LEU A 77 1.67 2.44 4.13
C LEU A 77 2.11 1.05 4.58
N PRO A 78 3.05 0.96 5.53
CA PRO A 78 3.51 -0.32 6.02
C PRO A 78 2.44 -0.96 6.91
N ARG A 79 2.38 -2.29 6.86
CA ARG A 79 1.68 -3.06 7.88
C ARG A 79 2.56 -3.18 9.13
N ILE A 80 2.23 -2.42 10.17
CA ILE A 80 2.93 -2.46 11.46
C ILE A 80 2.43 -3.66 12.26
N ILE A 81 3.34 -4.55 12.66
CA ILE A 81 3.04 -5.74 13.46
C ILE A 81 3.81 -5.60 14.80
N PRO A 82 3.11 -5.52 15.95
CA PRO A 82 3.75 -5.54 17.26
C PRO A 82 4.58 -6.80 17.47
N ALA A 83 5.67 -6.70 18.24
CA ALA A 83 6.59 -7.83 18.47
C ALA A 83 5.95 -9.08 19.10
N HIS A 84 4.82 -8.93 19.80
CA HIS A 84 4.10 -10.06 20.40
C HIS A 84 3.12 -10.74 19.42
N GLU A 85 2.88 -10.14 18.25
CA GLU A 85 2.03 -10.70 17.18
C GLU A 85 2.85 -11.31 16.04
N TRP A 86 4.17 -11.10 16.02
CA TRP A 86 5.10 -11.65 15.04
C TRP A 86 5.61 -13.04 15.44
#